data_AF-A0A4Q5V3Y6-F1
#
_entry.id   AF-A0A4Q5V3Y6-F1
#
_cell.length_a   1.000
_cell.length_b   1.000
_cell.length_c   1.000
_cell.angle_alpha   90.00
_cell.angle_beta   90.00
_cell.angle_gamma   90.00
#
_symmetry.space_group_name_H-M   'P 1'
#
loop_
_entity.id
_entity.type
_entity.pdbx_description
1 polymer ?
#
loop_
_entity_poly.entity_id
_entity_poly.type
_entity_poly.pdbx_seq_one_letter_code
_entity_poly.pdbx_strand_id
1 'polypeptide(L)'
;MKKQLFVLVAALFLTAASFAQGQRMTVDERVTLAMDKIEAGLKPNESVRSSAKTILVEYYTEQQKAMEELRAGGGDREKMMEMRKKFSDERDAKLKNIFTAEQMTKWTNEIEPSLRPQRKDGEKPKQ
;
A
#
# COMPACT_ATOMS: atom_id res chain seq x y z
N MET A 1 47.16 23.00 24.48
CA MET A 1 46.52 22.30 23.35
C MET A 1 46.19 20.85 23.73
N LYS A 2 45.14 20.60 24.53
CA LYS A 2 44.66 19.23 24.88
C LYS A 2 43.14 19.11 25.04
N LYS A 3 42.37 20.18 24.82
CA LYS A 3 40.90 20.20 24.96
C LYS A 3 40.14 20.44 23.64
N GLN A 4 40.86 20.60 22.54
CA GLN A 4 40.29 20.89 21.22
C GLN A 4 40.02 19.61 20.40
N LEU A 5 40.56 18.45 20.82
CA LEU A 5 40.36 17.19 20.09
C LEU A 5 38.99 16.54 20.35
N PHE A 6 38.26 16.95 21.39
CA PHE A 6 36.96 16.37 21.73
C PHE A 6 35.78 16.95 20.94
N VAL A 7 35.96 18.08 20.26
CA VAL A 7 34.87 18.75 19.52
C VAL A 7 34.70 18.17 18.10
N LEU A 8 35.75 17.58 17.51
CA LEU A 8 35.70 17.01 16.17
C LEU A 8 35.07 15.60 16.10
N VAL A 9 35.02 14.87 17.23
CA VAL A 9 34.40 13.53 17.29
C VAL A 9 32.88 13.62 17.47
N ALA A 10 32.36 14.73 18.01
CA ALA A 10 30.93 14.95 18.20
C ALA A 10 30.17 15.30 16.90
N ALA A 11 30.87 15.73 15.84
CA ALA A 11 30.26 16.13 14.57
C ALA A 11 30.00 14.97 13.60
N LEU A 12 30.57 13.78 13.85
CA LEU A 12 30.49 12.62 12.94
C LEU A 12 29.22 11.76 13.10
N PHE A 13 28.34 12.08 14.05
CA PHE A 13 27.10 11.31 14.30
C PHE A 13 25.82 11.93 13.73
N LEU A 14 25.90 13.03 12.96
CA LEU A 14 24.71 13.74 12.46
C LEU A 14 24.22 13.28 11.07
N THR A 15 24.84 12.30 10.40
CA THR A 15 24.50 11.96 9.01
C THR A 15 23.62 10.71 8.83
N ALA A 16 23.23 10.01 9.89
CA ALA A 16 22.50 8.74 9.78
C ALA A 16 20.96 8.86 9.87
N ALA A 17 20.38 10.05 9.70
CA ALA A 17 18.93 10.26 9.86
C ALA A 17 18.27 10.84 8.60
N SER A 18 18.30 10.11 7.47
CA SER A 18 17.57 10.53 6.25
C SER A 18 16.65 9.48 5.62
N PHE A 19 16.45 8.30 6.22
CA PHE A 19 15.51 7.27 5.70
C PHE A 19 14.10 7.32 6.32
N ALA A 20 13.68 8.47 6.85
CA ALA A 20 12.37 8.63 7.50
C ALA A 20 11.18 8.66 6.51
N GLN A 21 11.42 8.74 5.20
CA GLN A 21 10.38 8.59 4.18
C GLN A 21 10.29 7.11 3.77
N GLY A 22 9.34 6.39 4.37
CA GLY A 22 9.12 4.97 4.10
C GLY A 22 9.10 4.65 2.61
N GLN A 23 9.88 3.64 2.21
CA GLN A 23 9.95 3.16 0.84
C GLN A 23 8.54 2.74 0.38
N ARG A 24 8.11 3.25 -0.77
CA ARG A 24 6.84 2.82 -1.37
C ARG A 24 7.01 1.42 -1.94
N MET A 25 6.06 0.54 -1.64
CA MET A 25 5.98 -0.76 -2.31
C MET A 25 5.75 -0.58 -3.81
N THR A 26 6.44 -1.38 -4.61
CA THR A 26 6.25 -1.51 -6.06
C THR A 26 4.90 -2.16 -6.39
N VAL A 27 4.47 -2.10 -7.66
CA VAL A 27 3.26 -2.79 -8.13
C VAL A 27 3.35 -4.30 -7.84
N ASP A 28 4.47 -4.92 -8.19
CA ASP A 28 4.65 -6.38 -8.02
C ASP A 28 4.60 -6.80 -6.55
N GLU A 29 5.21 -6.01 -5.66
CA GLU A 29 5.14 -6.26 -4.21
C GLU A 29 3.71 -6.15 -3.69
N ARG A 30 2.93 -5.17 -4.17
CA ARG A 30 1.52 -4.99 -3.78
C ARG A 30 0.63 -6.10 -4.31
N VAL A 31 0.83 -6.52 -5.56
CA VAL A 31 0.11 -7.65 -6.17
C VAL A 31 0.41 -8.92 -5.38
N THR A 32 1.67 -9.18 -5.08
CA THR A 32 2.10 -10.35 -4.30
C THR A 32 1.42 -10.36 -2.93
N LEU A 33 1.50 -9.25 -2.19
CA LEU A 33 0.83 -9.13 -0.89
C LEU A 33 -0.69 -9.37 -0.98
N ALA A 34 -1.35 -8.80 -2.00
CA ALA A 34 -2.78 -8.97 -2.20
C ALA A 34 -3.15 -10.42 -2.54
N MET A 35 -2.38 -11.06 -3.42
CA MET A 35 -2.57 -12.46 -3.79
C MET A 35 -2.34 -13.40 -2.60
N ASP A 36 -1.32 -13.16 -1.78
CA ASP A 36 -1.07 -13.96 -0.57
C ASP A 36 -2.28 -13.93 0.39
N LYS A 37 -2.89 -12.74 0.56
CA LYS A 37 -4.10 -12.59 1.38
C LYS A 37 -5.33 -13.25 0.74
N ILE A 38 -5.48 -13.15 -0.57
CA ILE A 38 -6.56 -13.82 -1.32
C ILE A 38 -6.40 -15.35 -1.20
N GLU A 39 -5.20 -15.88 -1.36
CA GLU A 39 -4.95 -17.33 -1.28
C GLU A 39 -5.21 -17.86 0.13
N ALA A 40 -4.71 -17.17 1.16
CA ALA A 40 -4.95 -17.54 2.55
C ALA A 40 -6.43 -17.42 2.94
N GLY A 41 -7.12 -16.37 2.47
CA GLY A 41 -8.48 -16.04 2.87
C GLY A 41 -9.56 -16.78 2.09
N LEU A 42 -9.41 -16.89 0.77
CA LEU A 42 -10.46 -17.36 -0.15
C LEU A 42 -10.18 -18.76 -0.71
N LYS A 43 -8.92 -19.23 -0.68
CA LYS A 43 -8.48 -20.51 -1.27
C LYS A 43 -9.03 -20.72 -2.70
N PRO A 44 -8.80 -19.77 -3.62
CA PRO A 44 -9.40 -19.81 -4.95
C PRO A 44 -8.86 -20.99 -5.78
N ASN A 45 -9.69 -21.46 -6.71
CA ASN A 45 -9.22 -22.36 -7.77
C ASN A 45 -8.26 -21.63 -8.73
N GLU A 46 -7.61 -22.37 -9.63
CA GLU A 46 -6.59 -21.82 -10.53
C GLU A 46 -7.12 -20.71 -11.47
N SER A 47 -8.31 -20.89 -12.03
CA SER A 47 -8.93 -19.90 -12.92
C SER A 47 -9.22 -18.58 -12.21
N VAL A 48 -9.80 -18.65 -11.00
CA VAL A 48 -10.08 -17.47 -10.16
C VAL A 48 -8.78 -16.81 -9.72
N ARG A 49 -7.77 -17.59 -9.33
CA ARG A 49 -6.44 -17.10 -8.93
C ARG A 49 -5.78 -16.30 -10.06
N SER A 50 -5.74 -16.86 -11.27
CA SER A 50 -5.14 -16.21 -12.44
C SER A 50 -5.87 -14.90 -12.80
N SER A 51 -7.21 -14.95 -12.82
CA SER A 51 -8.03 -13.78 -13.13
C SER A 51 -7.88 -12.67 -12.08
N ALA A 52 -7.87 -13.02 -10.79
CA ALA A 52 -7.67 -12.07 -9.70
C ALA A 52 -6.30 -11.40 -9.78
N LYS A 53 -5.24 -12.17 -10.08
CA LYS A 53 -3.89 -11.63 -10.27
C LYS A 53 -3.86 -10.60 -11.41
N THR A 54 -4.44 -10.92 -12.56
CA THR A 54 -4.52 -9.98 -13.70
C THR A 54 -5.27 -8.70 -13.33
N ILE A 55 -6.43 -8.81 -12.67
CA ILE A 55 -7.22 -7.65 -12.22
C ILE A 55 -6.41 -6.78 -11.25
N LEU A 56 -5.64 -7.39 -10.33
CA LEU A 56 -4.84 -6.66 -9.35
C LEU A 56 -3.61 -5.98 -9.98
N VAL A 57 -2.95 -6.62 -10.96
CA VAL A 57 -1.86 -6.00 -11.71
C VAL A 57 -2.35 -4.73 -12.42
N GLU A 58 -3.49 -4.83 -13.12
CA GLU A 58 -4.11 -3.69 -13.79
C GLU A 58 -4.45 -2.58 -12.77
N TYR A 59 -5.19 -2.91 -11.72
CA TYR A 59 -5.59 -1.97 -10.67
C TYR A 59 -4.40 -1.21 -10.04
N TYR A 60 -3.35 -1.92 -9.62
CA TYR A 60 -2.20 -1.27 -8.97
C TYR A 60 -1.36 -0.46 -9.95
N THR A 61 -1.26 -0.88 -11.21
CA THR A 61 -0.55 -0.13 -12.25
C THR A 61 -1.24 1.19 -12.54
N GLU A 62 -2.55 1.15 -12.79
CA GLU A 62 -3.35 2.35 -13.10
C GLU A 62 -3.43 3.30 -11.91
N GLN A 63 -3.66 2.75 -10.71
CA GLN A 63 -3.65 3.54 -9.49
C GLN A 63 -2.30 4.24 -9.29
N GLN A 64 -1.18 3.53 -9.46
CA GLN A 64 0.14 4.12 -9.26
C GLN A 64 0.36 5.29 -10.22
N LYS A 65 0.08 5.08 -11.51
CA LYS A 65 0.21 6.12 -12.53
C LYS A 65 -0.63 7.35 -12.20
N ALA A 66 -1.92 7.16 -11.89
CA ALA A 66 -2.82 8.27 -11.56
C ALA A 66 -2.40 9.01 -10.28
N MET A 67 -1.88 8.29 -9.27
CA MET A 67 -1.38 8.89 -8.02
C MET A 67 -0.09 9.67 -8.21
N GLU A 68 0.73 9.30 -9.19
CA GLU A 68 1.94 10.03 -9.59
C GLU A 68 1.57 11.32 -10.33
N GLU A 69 0.67 11.25 -11.30
CA GLU A 69 0.16 12.42 -12.05
C GLU A 69 -0.52 13.45 -11.14
N LEU A 70 -1.43 13.03 -10.26
CA LEU A 70 -2.09 13.94 -9.31
C LEU A 70 -1.12 14.56 -8.31
N ARG A 71 -0.09 13.82 -7.89
CA ARG A 71 0.94 14.37 -6.99
C ARG A 71 1.83 15.39 -7.70
N ALA A 72 2.18 15.14 -8.97
CA ALA A 72 2.91 16.11 -9.79
C ALA A 72 2.08 17.38 -10.03
N GLY A 73 0.76 17.26 -10.13
CA GLY A 73 -0.19 18.37 -10.29
C GLY A 73 -0.57 19.13 -9.01
N GLY A 74 0.14 18.93 -7.89
CA GLY A 74 -0.08 19.69 -6.64
C GLY A 74 -0.84 18.96 -5.54
N GLY A 75 -1.26 17.70 -5.74
CA GLY A 75 -1.69 16.81 -4.67
C GLY A 75 -3.04 17.15 -4.03
N ASP A 76 -4.01 17.58 -4.83
CA ASP A 76 -5.39 17.83 -4.39
C ASP A 76 -5.97 16.61 -3.66
N ARG A 77 -6.26 16.79 -2.37
CA ARG A 77 -6.66 15.71 -1.48
C ARG A 77 -8.04 15.14 -1.84
N GLU A 78 -8.95 15.97 -2.32
CA GLU A 78 -10.30 15.53 -2.69
C GLU A 78 -10.25 14.65 -3.93
N LYS A 79 -9.53 15.11 -4.97
CA LYS A 79 -9.29 14.33 -6.20
C LYS A 79 -8.58 13.01 -5.91
N MET A 80 -7.63 13.01 -4.97
CA MET A 80 -6.95 11.78 -4.55
C MET A 80 -7.88 10.79 -3.85
N MET A 81 -8.85 11.26 -3.07
CA MET A 81 -9.84 10.39 -2.43
C MET A 81 -10.84 9.84 -3.45
N GLU A 82 -11.36 10.70 -4.33
CA GLU A 82 -12.27 10.32 -5.40
C GLU A 82 -11.64 9.29 -6.35
N MET A 83 -10.40 9.54 -6.79
CA MET A 83 -9.68 8.62 -7.67
C MET A 83 -9.45 7.27 -7.02
N ARG A 84 -9.06 7.24 -5.73
CA ARG A 84 -8.92 5.96 -5.00
C ARG A 84 -10.23 5.19 -4.94
N LYS A 85 -11.34 5.88 -4.65
CA LYS A 85 -12.66 5.26 -4.61
C LYS A 85 -13.02 4.67 -5.97
N LYS A 86 -12.84 5.44 -7.05
CA LYS A 86 -13.12 5.02 -8.42
C LYS A 86 -12.38 3.72 -8.77
N PHE A 87 -11.06 3.68 -8.57
CA PHE A 87 -10.29 2.47 -8.87
C PHE A 87 -10.67 1.27 -7.99
N SER A 88 -10.97 1.51 -6.70
CA SER A 88 -11.48 0.44 -5.83
C SER A 88 -12.80 -0.13 -6.34
N ASP A 89 -13.76 0.74 -6.71
CA ASP A 89 -15.07 0.33 -7.23
C ASP A 89 -14.93 -0.47 -8.55
N GLU A 90 -14.06 -0.01 -9.46
CA GLU A 90 -13.80 -0.68 -10.74
C GLU A 90 -13.16 -2.07 -10.55
N ARG A 91 -12.18 -2.18 -9.64
CA ARG A 91 -11.59 -3.46 -9.25
C ARG A 91 -12.64 -4.38 -8.66
N ASP A 92 -13.48 -3.89 -7.76
CA ASP A 92 -14.49 -4.71 -7.08
C ASP A 92 -15.59 -5.18 -8.04
N ALA A 93 -15.96 -4.35 -9.02
CA ALA A 93 -16.84 -4.77 -10.10
C ALA A 93 -16.22 -5.94 -10.91
N LYS A 94 -14.92 -5.87 -11.22
CA LYS A 94 -14.21 -6.96 -11.91
C LYS A 94 -14.11 -8.22 -11.03
N LEU A 95 -13.75 -8.08 -9.76
CA LEU A 95 -13.64 -9.20 -8.82
C LEU A 95 -14.99 -9.90 -8.58
N LYS A 96 -16.10 -9.15 -8.50
CA LYS A 96 -17.44 -9.71 -8.33
C LYS A 96 -17.86 -10.65 -9.46
N ASN A 97 -17.29 -10.50 -10.66
CA ASN A 97 -17.57 -11.40 -11.79
C ASN A 97 -16.85 -12.75 -11.68
N ILE A 98 -15.80 -12.85 -10.86
CA ILE A 98 -15.00 -14.08 -10.70
C ILE A 98 -15.11 -14.69 -9.30
N PHE A 99 -15.50 -13.91 -8.30
CA PHE A 99 -15.70 -14.36 -6.93
C PHE A 99 -17.16 -14.80 -6.70
N THR A 100 -17.35 -15.80 -5.85
CA THR A 100 -18.67 -16.07 -5.29
C THR A 100 -19.12 -14.93 -4.38
N ALA A 101 -20.42 -14.87 -4.05
CA ALA A 101 -20.94 -13.86 -3.12
C ALA A 101 -20.25 -13.92 -1.75
N GLU A 102 -19.96 -15.12 -1.24
CA GLU A 102 -19.23 -15.32 0.01
C GLU A 102 -17.78 -14.83 -0.08
N GLN A 103 -17.09 -15.16 -1.17
CA GLN A 103 -15.72 -14.69 -1.42
C GLN A 103 -15.66 -13.16 -1.53
N MET A 104 -16.63 -12.54 -2.21
CA MET A 104 -16.72 -11.09 -2.34
C MET A 104 -17.03 -10.41 -1.00
N THR A 105 -17.84 -11.04 -0.15
CA THR A 105 -18.10 -10.56 1.22
C THR A 105 -16.82 -10.58 2.06
N LYS A 106 -16.06 -11.68 2.02
CA LYS A 106 -14.78 -11.80 2.72
C LYS A 106 -13.72 -10.86 2.17
N TRP A 107 -13.69 -10.67 0.85
CA TRP A 107 -12.84 -9.68 0.20
C TRP A 107 -13.06 -8.27 0.80
N THR A 108 -14.32 -7.83 0.82
CA THR A 108 -14.71 -6.46 1.23
C THR A 108 -14.48 -6.24 2.72
N ASN A 109 -14.81 -7.23 3.56
CA ASN A 109 -14.85 -7.04 5.01
C ASN A 109 -13.50 -7.31 5.68
N GLU A 110 -12.66 -8.18 5.10
CA GLU A 110 -11.44 -8.66 5.76
C GLU A 110 -10.19 -8.40 4.92
N ILE A 111 -10.19 -8.85 3.67
CA ILE A 111 -8.96 -8.88 2.87
C ILE A 111 -8.57 -7.47 2.41
N GLU A 112 -9.45 -6.75 1.72
CA GLU A 112 -9.13 -5.40 1.24
C GLU A 112 -8.74 -4.45 2.38
N PRO A 113 -9.47 -4.39 3.51
CA PRO A 113 -9.06 -3.57 4.65
C PRO A 113 -7.66 -3.91 5.17
N SER A 114 -7.27 -5.19 5.15
CA SER A 114 -5.94 -5.64 5.59
C SER A 114 -4.79 -5.22 4.68
N LEU A 115 -5.08 -4.82 3.43
CA LEU A 115 -4.08 -4.35 2.46
C LEU A 115 -3.76 -2.86 2.61
N ARG A 116 -4.58 -2.13 3.36
CA ARG A 116 -4.34 -0.70 3.61
C ARG A 116 -3.16 -0.54 4.57
N PRO A 117 -2.27 0.43 4.34
CA PRO A 117 -1.25 0.76 5.33
C PRO A 117 -1.94 1.11 6.65
N GLN A 118 -1.71 0.27 7.67
CA GLN A 118 -2.17 0.58 9.01
C GLN A 118 -1.45 1.85 9.45
N ARG A 119 -2.20 2.89 9.78
CA ARG A 119 -1.62 3.98 10.57
C ARG A 119 -1.16 3.30 11.85
N LYS A 120 0.13 3.46 12.21
CA LYS A 120 0.54 3.20 13.59
C LYS A 120 -0.30 4.16 14.44
N ASP A 121 -1.46 3.70 14.89
CA ASP A 121 -2.24 4.42 15.88
C ASP A 121 -1.30 4.66 17.05
N GLY A 122 -1.16 5.94 17.40
CA GLY A 122 -0.05 6.43 18.19
C GLY A 122 0.21 5.53 19.40
N GLU A 123 1.45 5.05 19.52
CA GLU A 123 2.02 4.72 20.81
C GLU A 123 1.80 5.95 21.69
N LYS A 124 0.70 5.95 22.46
CA LYS A 124 0.53 6.89 23.55
C LYS A 124 1.77 6.70 24.42
N PRO A 125 2.58 7.73 24.68
CA PRO A 125 3.66 7.58 25.64
C PRO A 125 3.02 7.15 26.95
N LYS A 126 3.48 6.02 27.51
CA LYS A 126 3.17 5.68 28.89
C LYS A 126 3.69 6.85 29.73
N GLN A 127 2.78 7.54 30.41
CA GLN A 127 3.11 8.57 31.39
C GLN A 127 3.95 7.96 32.52
#